data_AF-A0A7G2MIA2-F1
#
_entry.id   AF-A0A7G2MIA2-F1
#
_cell.length_a   1.000
_cell.length_b   1.000
_cell.length_c   1.000
_cell.angle_alpha   90.00
_cell.angle_beta   90.00
_cell.angle_gamma   90.00
#
_symmetry.space_group_name_H-M   'P 1'
#
loop_
_entity.id
_entity.type
_entity.pdbx_description
1 polymer ?
#
loop_
_entity_poly.entity_id
_entity_poly.type
_entity_poly.pdbx_seq_one_letter_code
_entity_poly.pdbx_strand_id
1 'polypeptide(L)'
;MGNGSHRSPYRNQIFKASNQKNSIMSKGKQFKETRTKLIELSNVAKQMRQKERLDMTINEILLKLIYNTNGATEFNTFAQWKELGYTILKGSKAFVIWGQPRTGNENKEETDTKRGEGEDDEYSFFPVCYLFSDKQVRKVEIAGVGAGKEIVLETNPDHSIDDIL
;
A
#
# COMPACT_ATOMS: atom_id res chain seq x y z
N MET A 1 18.81 -49.16 25.26
CA MET A 1 17.67 -48.54 25.97
C MET A 1 18.22 -47.46 26.88
N GLY A 2 18.01 -46.18 26.55
CA GLY A 2 17.36 -45.27 27.50
C GLY A 2 18.20 -44.00 27.71
N ASN A 3 17.64 -42.85 27.33
CA ASN A 3 18.29 -41.54 27.22
C ASN A 3 18.60 -40.91 28.58
N GLY A 4 19.73 -40.22 28.69
CA GLY A 4 20.12 -39.42 29.86
C GLY A 4 20.66 -38.04 29.45
N SER A 5 19.79 -37.20 28.90
CA SER A 5 20.06 -35.79 28.61
C SER A 5 20.23 -35.02 29.92
N HIS A 6 21.44 -34.55 30.24
CA HIS A 6 21.67 -33.52 31.25
C HIS A 6 22.21 -32.27 30.55
N ARG A 7 21.28 -31.35 30.29
CA ARG A 7 21.53 -30.01 29.74
C ARG A 7 22.42 -29.21 30.69
N SER A 8 23.41 -28.54 30.11
CA SER A 8 24.27 -27.52 30.74
C SER A 8 23.46 -26.44 31.49
N PRO A 9 23.92 -25.99 32.68
CA PRO A 9 23.20 -25.04 33.54
C PRO A 9 23.29 -23.56 33.09
N TYR A 10 23.91 -23.24 31.96
CA TYR A 10 24.04 -21.86 31.47
C TYR A 10 23.05 -21.53 30.35
N ARG A 11 21.75 -21.46 30.68
CA ARG A 11 20.75 -20.83 29.79
C ARG A 11 19.62 -20.17 30.58
N ASN A 12 19.95 -19.45 31.64
CA ASN A 12 19.02 -18.58 32.35
C ASN A 12 19.64 -17.21 32.54
N GLN A 13 19.79 -16.48 31.43
CA GLN A 13 19.82 -15.03 31.40
C GLN A 13 19.60 -14.60 29.95
N ILE A 14 18.90 -13.49 29.77
CA ILE A 14 18.44 -12.90 28.50
C ILE A 14 17.15 -13.53 27.98
N PHE A 15 16.02 -13.02 28.47
CA PHE A 15 15.01 -12.33 27.64
C PHE A 15 13.96 -11.73 28.60
N LYS A 16 14.27 -10.57 29.18
CA LYS A 16 13.21 -9.63 29.58
C LYS A 16 12.64 -9.04 28.29
N ALA A 17 11.80 -9.79 27.59
CA ALA A 17 10.96 -9.22 26.55
C ALA A 17 9.90 -8.38 27.26
N SER A 18 10.10 -7.06 27.27
CA SER A 18 9.09 -6.09 27.64
C SER A 18 7.84 -6.34 26.79
N ASN A 19 6.82 -6.95 27.40
CA ASN A 19 5.50 -7.08 26.81
C ASN A 19 4.83 -5.71 26.85
N GLN A 20 5.21 -4.84 25.91
CA GLN A 20 4.59 -3.55 25.74
C GLN A 20 3.21 -3.80 25.12
N LYS A 21 2.19 -3.69 25.98
CA LYS A 21 0.77 -3.80 25.62
C LYS A 21 0.50 -2.90 24.41
N ASN A 22 0.24 -3.50 23.25
CA ASN A 22 -0.27 -2.77 22.09
C ASN A 22 -1.64 -2.20 22.48
N SER A 23 -1.65 -0.91 22.82
CA SER A 23 -2.89 -0.15 23.00
C SER A 23 -3.62 -0.12 21.67
N ILE A 24 -4.77 -0.79 21.60
CA ILE A 24 -5.65 -0.72 20.43
C ILE A 24 -6.25 0.69 20.43
N MET A 25 -5.64 1.61 19.68
CA MET A 25 -6.18 2.95 19.53
C MET A 25 -7.54 2.88 18.82
N SER A 26 -8.48 3.75 19.20
CA SER A 26 -9.78 3.80 18.52
C SER A 26 -9.60 4.30 17.07
N LYS A 27 -10.42 3.78 16.15
CA LYS A 27 -10.34 4.13 14.72
C LYS A 27 -10.43 5.65 14.48
N GLY A 28 -11.30 6.35 15.21
CA GLY A 28 -11.43 7.80 15.12
C GLY A 28 -10.17 8.55 15.58
N LYS A 29 -9.49 8.07 16.63
CA LYS A 29 -8.21 8.65 17.07
C LYS A 29 -7.12 8.45 16.02
N GLN A 30 -7.02 7.22 15.50
CA GLN A 30 -6.04 6.87 14.46
C GLN A 30 -6.23 7.71 13.19
N PHE A 31 -7.47 7.96 12.79
CA PHE A 31 -7.78 8.80 11.63
C PHE A 31 -7.33 10.25 11.83
N LYS A 32 -7.64 10.85 12.98
CA LYS A 32 -7.20 12.22 13.32
C LYS A 32 -5.68 12.34 13.31
N GLU A 33 -4.98 11.40 13.97
CA GLU A 33 -3.51 11.37 13.99
C GLU A 33 -2.91 11.23 12.59
N THR A 34 -3.48 10.35 11.76
CA THR A 34 -3.04 10.15 10.37
C THR A 34 -3.20 11.43 9.56
N ARG A 35 -4.33 12.13 9.73
CA ARG A 35 -4.60 13.40 9.06
C ARG A 35 -3.65 14.50 9.52
N THR A 36 -3.44 14.67 10.82
CA THR A 36 -2.48 15.65 11.37
C THR A 36 -1.09 15.43 10.79
N LYS A 37 -0.61 14.17 10.80
CA LYS A 37 0.68 13.82 10.21
C LYS A 37 0.75 14.14 8.71
N LEU A 38 -0.32 13.88 7.96
CA LEU A 38 -0.36 14.20 6.53
C LEU A 38 -0.32 15.70 6.27
N ILE A 39 -0.97 16.52 7.11
CA ILE A 39 -0.89 17.99 7.04
C ILE A 39 0.55 18.46 7.29
N GLU A 40 1.21 17.96 8.34
CA GLU A 40 2.61 18.28 8.64
C GLU A 40 3.54 17.95 7.46
N LEU A 41 3.43 16.74 6.90
CA LEU A 41 4.22 16.33 5.73
C LEU A 41 3.92 17.19 4.50
N SER A 42 2.66 17.60 4.32
CA SER A 42 2.27 18.46 3.21
C SER A 42 2.83 19.86 3.34
N ASN A 43 2.95 20.38 4.56
CA ASN A 43 3.60 21.67 4.83
C ASN A 43 5.10 21.62 4.52
N VAL A 44 5.78 20.52 4.89
CA VAL A 44 7.17 20.26 4.48
C VAL A 44 7.27 20.19 2.95
N ALA A 45 6.39 19.45 2.29
CA ALA A 45 6.36 19.35 0.83
C ALA A 45 6.15 20.71 0.15
N LYS A 46 5.27 21.57 0.67
CA LYS A 46 5.05 22.94 0.20
C LYS A 46 6.33 23.78 0.32
N GLN A 47 7.00 23.72 1.46
CA GLN A 47 8.26 24.43 1.69
C GLN A 47 9.36 23.97 0.72
N MET A 48 9.50 22.65 0.51
CA MET A 48 10.45 22.09 -0.46
C MET A 48 10.12 22.57 -1.88
N ARG A 49 8.85 22.48 -2.29
CA ARG A 49 8.38 22.94 -3.60
C ARG A 49 8.78 24.38 -3.88
N GLN A 50 8.56 25.27 -2.91
CA GLN A 50 8.88 26.69 -3.05
C GLN A 50 10.39 26.94 -3.06
N LYS A 51 11.12 26.33 -2.12
CA LYS A 51 12.58 26.53 -1.96
C LYS A 51 13.37 26.03 -3.16
N GLU A 52 13.01 24.86 -3.68
CA GLU A 52 13.71 24.19 -4.78
C GLU A 52 13.05 24.47 -6.14
N ARG A 53 11.96 25.25 -6.17
CA ARG A 53 11.17 25.58 -7.38
C ARG A 53 10.75 24.34 -8.16
N LEU A 54 10.29 23.32 -7.44
CA LEU A 54 9.87 22.05 -8.03
C LEU A 54 8.53 22.20 -8.75
N ASP A 55 8.46 21.74 -9.99
CA ASP A 55 7.22 21.60 -10.74
C ASP A 55 6.58 20.23 -10.49
N MET A 56 6.27 19.97 -9.22
CA MET A 56 5.62 18.75 -8.76
C MET A 56 4.43 19.09 -7.87
N THR A 57 3.41 18.24 -7.91
CA THR A 57 2.29 18.30 -6.96
C THR A 57 2.74 17.89 -5.56
N ILE A 58 1.96 18.24 -4.54
CA ILE A 58 2.26 17.84 -3.15
C ILE A 58 2.29 16.31 -3.01
N ASN A 59 1.36 15.59 -3.65
CA ASN A 59 1.34 14.13 -3.65
C ASN A 59 2.59 13.53 -4.30
N GLU A 60 3.10 14.12 -5.38
CA GLU A 60 4.34 13.66 -6.00
C GLU A 60 5.56 13.91 -5.11
N ILE A 61 5.64 15.06 -4.45
CA ILE A 61 6.73 15.36 -3.50
C ILE A 61 6.67 14.38 -2.32
N LEU A 62 5.46 14.09 -1.80
CA LEU A 62 5.27 13.10 -0.75
C LEU A 62 5.83 11.73 -1.16
N LEU A 63 5.46 11.24 -2.34
CA LEU A 63 5.89 9.92 -2.82
C LEU A 63 7.37 9.87 -3.24
N LYS A 64 7.87 10.89 -3.93
CA LYS A 64 9.21 10.87 -4.54
C LYS A 64 10.32 11.31 -3.59
N LEU A 65 10.04 12.25 -2.69
CA LEU A 65 11.08 12.95 -1.90
C LEU A 65 10.96 12.73 -0.39
N ILE A 66 9.75 12.54 0.13
CA ILE A 66 9.51 12.41 1.58
C ILE A 66 9.44 10.95 2.00
N TYR A 67 8.66 10.15 1.27
CA TYR A 67 8.54 8.73 1.56
C TYR A 67 9.74 7.96 1.03
N ASN A 68 10.21 7.00 1.84
CA ASN A 68 11.16 6.01 1.37
C ASN A 68 10.42 4.94 0.57
N THR A 69 10.42 5.09 -0.74
CA THR A 69 9.70 4.21 -1.67
C THR A 69 10.56 3.08 -2.22
N ASN A 70 11.84 3.00 -1.84
CA ASN A 70 12.79 2.01 -2.32
C ASN A 70 12.83 1.88 -3.87
N GLY A 71 12.67 3.00 -4.58
CA GLY A 71 12.65 3.02 -6.05
C GLY A 71 11.38 2.41 -6.66
N ALA A 72 10.27 2.41 -5.93
CA ALA A 72 8.96 2.03 -6.48
C ALA A 72 8.53 2.94 -7.62
N THR A 73 7.82 2.36 -8.59
CA THR A 73 7.39 3.05 -9.82
C THR A 73 5.88 3.16 -9.91
N GLU A 74 5.14 2.23 -9.29
CA GLU A 74 3.68 2.20 -9.34
C GLU A 74 3.10 2.21 -7.94
N PHE A 75 2.01 2.95 -7.77
CA PHE A 75 1.30 3.09 -6.51
C PHE A 75 -0.19 2.96 -6.77
N ASN A 76 -0.82 1.98 -6.14
CA ASN A 76 -2.26 1.76 -6.25
C ASN A 76 -2.86 1.53 -4.87
N THR A 77 -4.16 1.78 -4.75
CA THR A 77 -4.93 1.38 -3.56
C THR A 77 -4.98 -0.15 -3.44
N PHE A 78 -5.34 -0.64 -2.26
CA PHE A 78 -5.56 -2.07 -2.05
C PHE A 78 -6.58 -2.66 -3.04
N ALA A 79 -7.67 -1.93 -3.31
CA ALA A 79 -8.73 -2.38 -4.21
C ALA A 79 -8.22 -2.49 -5.65
N GLN A 80 -7.51 -1.47 -6.13
CA GLN A 80 -6.91 -1.46 -7.47
C GLN A 80 -5.87 -2.59 -7.64
N TRP A 81 -5.01 -2.84 -6.63
CA TRP A 81 -4.10 -3.98 -6.69
C TRP A 81 -4.83 -5.32 -6.79
N LYS A 82 -5.94 -5.46 -6.05
CA LYS A 82 -6.77 -6.66 -6.10
C LYS A 82 -7.40 -6.87 -7.47
N GLU A 83 -7.87 -5.80 -8.12
CA GLU A 83 -8.38 -5.82 -9.50
C GLU A 83 -7.30 -6.22 -10.51
N LEU A 84 -6.06 -5.78 -10.29
CA LEU A 84 -4.90 -6.17 -11.10
C LEU A 84 -4.42 -7.61 -10.83
N GLY A 85 -5.07 -8.35 -9.92
CA GLY A 85 -4.68 -9.72 -9.57
C GLY A 85 -3.50 -9.81 -8.61
N TYR A 86 -3.26 -8.75 -7.83
CA TYR A 86 -2.23 -8.69 -6.80
C TYR A 86 -2.82 -8.65 -5.39
N THR A 87 -1.99 -9.00 -4.41
CA THR A 87 -2.30 -8.84 -2.99
C THR A 87 -1.11 -8.22 -2.26
N ILE A 88 -1.39 -7.44 -1.22
CA ILE A 88 -0.36 -6.76 -0.44
C ILE A 88 0.35 -7.77 0.47
N LEU A 89 1.68 -7.68 0.54
CA LEU A 89 2.51 -8.44 1.45
C LEU A 89 2.16 -8.12 2.90
N LYS A 90 2.01 -9.16 3.73
CA LYS A 90 1.63 -9.01 5.15
C LYS A 90 2.66 -8.14 5.89
N GLY A 91 2.17 -7.16 6.64
CA GLY A 91 2.99 -6.22 7.41
C GLY A 91 3.43 -4.97 6.63
N SER A 92 3.10 -4.88 5.35
CA SER A 92 3.33 -3.65 4.57
C SER A 92 2.52 -2.48 5.13
N LYS A 93 3.11 -1.28 5.09
CA LYS A 93 2.47 -0.04 5.51
C LYS A 93 2.15 0.79 4.28
N ALA A 94 0.93 1.34 4.23
CA ALA A 94 0.52 2.21 3.14
C ALA A 94 1.25 3.56 3.19
N PHE A 95 1.47 4.12 2.01
CA PHE A 95 1.80 5.53 1.82
C PHE A 95 0.50 6.33 1.88
N VAL A 96 0.49 7.35 2.72
CA VAL A 96 -0.72 8.14 2.98
C VAL A 96 -0.65 9.40 2.14
N ILE A 97 -1.66 9.67 1.32
CA ILE A 97 -1.72 10.88 0.48
C ILE A 97 -3.10 11.51 0.55
N TRP A 98 -3.23 12.72 -0.01
CA TRP A 98 -4.54 13.33 -0.22
C TRP A 98 -5.22 12.67 -1.42
N GLY A 99 -6.45 12.18 -1.20
CA GLY A 99 -7.32 11.71 -2.27
C GLY A 99 -7.96 12.86 -3.04
N GLN A 100 -8.71 12.52 -4.08
CA GLN A 100 -9.47 13.51 -4.86
C GLN A 100 -10.46 14.25 -3.95
N PRO A 101 -10.52 15.59 -4.03
CA PRO A 101 -11.45 16.38 -3.21
C PRO A 101 -12.89 16.01 -3.56
N ARG A 102 -13.72 15.79 -2.54
CA ARG A 102 -15.14 15.48 -2.74
C ARG A 102 -15.89 16.80 -2.99
N THR A 103 -16.48 16.95 -4.17
CA THR A 103 -17.27 18.13 -4.53
C THR A 103 -18.76 17.79 -4.47
N GLY A 104 -19.48 18.39 -3.53
CA GLY A 104 -20.95 18.31 -3.40
C GLY A 104 -21.42 17.38 -2.26
N ASN A 105 -22.33 17.88 -1.42
CA ASN A 105 -23.28 17.26 -0.46
C ASN A 105 -23.07 15.86 0.18
N GLU A 106 -21.96 15.17 0.00
CA GLU A 106 -21.57 13.91 0.66
C GLU A 106 -20.94 14.16 2.05
N ASN A 107 -21.13 15.36 2.59
CA ASN A 107 -20.54 15.85 3.84
C ASN A 107 -21.21 15.29 5.11
N LYS A 108 -22.01 14.21 5.05
CA LYS A 108 -22.86 13.83 6.19
C LYS A 108 -22.55 12.53 6.91
N GLU A 109 -21.74 11.61 6.40
CA GLU A 109 -21.66 10.29 7.05
C GLU A 109 -20.31 9.86 7.65
N GLU A 110 -19.22 10.62 7.47
CA GLU A 110 -17.94 10.26 8.13
C GLU A 110 -17.21 11.40 8.86
N THR A 111 -17.72 12.62 8.83
CA THR A 111 -17.09 13.78 9.50
C THR A 111 -17.67 14.12 10.88
N ASP A 112 -18.59 13.31 11.41
CA ASP A 112 -19.18 13.58 12.72
C ASP A 112 -18.32 13.02 13.87
N THR A 113 -17.15 13.63 14.08
CA THR A 113 -16.55 13.67 15.41
C THR A 113 -15.84 15.00 15.62
N LYS A 114 -16.67 16.02 15.87
CA LYS A 114 -16.32 17.32 16.47
C LYS A 114 -15.18 18.06 15.78
N ARG A 115 -15.60 19.04 14.99
CA ARG A 115 -14.85 20.24 14.59
C ARG A 115 -14.10 20.78 15.81
N GLY A 116 -12.81 20.49 15.88
CA GLY A 116 -11.89 21.27 16.70
C GLY A 116 -11.64 22.54 15.93
N GLU A 117 -12.05 23.68 16.48
CA GLU A 117 -11.72 24.99 15.96
C GLU A 117 -10.20 25.17 16.05
N GLY A 118 -9.55 25.37 14.91
CA GLY A 118 -8.12 25.61 14.82
C GLY A 118 -7.44 24.77 13.74
N GLU A 119 -7.08 25.46 12.65
CA GLU A 119 -6.02 25.14 11.68
C GLU A 119 -6.39 24.36 10.39
N ASP A 120 -6.12 25.07 9.28
CA ASP A 120 -6.02 24.69 7.86
C ASP A 120 -7.28 24.20 7.13
N ASP A 121 -8.16 25.18 6.83
CA ASP A 121 -9.31 25.06 5.89
C ASP A 121 -8.95 24.42 4.54
N GLU A 122 -7.71 24.54 4.09
CA GLU A 122 -7.27 24.13 2.74
C GLU A 122 -7.44 22.62 2.51
N TYR A 123 -7.19 21.77 3.52
CA TYR A 123 -7.30 20.32 3.37
C TYR A 123 -8.65 19.77 3.79
N SER A 124 -9.56 20.59 4.34
CA SER A 124 -10.85 20.15 4.89
C SER A 124 -11.69 19.30 3.94
N PHE A 125 -11.56 19.53 2.63
CA PHE A 125 -12.32 18.82 1.58
C PHE A 125 -11.59 17.62 0.96
N PHE A 126 -10.35 17.36 1.39
CA PHE A 126 -9.52 16.28 0.87
C PHE A 126 -9.59 15.06 1.80
N PRO A 127 -10.04 13.89 1.31
CA PRO A 127 -10.01 12.66 2.06
C PRO A 127 -8.58 12.12 2.16
N VAL A 128 -8.32 11.29 3.17
CA VAL A 128 -7.07 10.53 3.28
C VAL A 128 -7.16 9.29 2.38
N CYS A 129 -6.13 9.05 1.57
CA CYS A 129 -6.02 7.87 0.71
C CYS A 129 -4.77 7.04 1.08
N TYR A 130 -4.90 5.72 0.95
CA TYR A 130 -3.86 4.75 1.29
C TYR A 130 -3.40 4.02 0.03
N LEU A 131 -2.16 4.28 -0.38
CA LEU A 131 -1.53 3.64 -1.52
C LEU A 131 -0.49 2.61 -1.07
N PHE A 132 -0.27 1.60 -1.90
CA PHE A 132 0.79 0.62 -1.76
C PHE A 132 1.60 0.58 -3.05
N SER A 133 2.90 0.35 -2.95
CA SER A 133 3.77 0.29 -4.11
C SER A 133 3.85 -1.10 -4.74
N ASP A 134 4.35 -1.18 -5.98
CA ASP A 134 4.72 -2.41 -6.66
C ASP A 134 5.68 -3.30 -5.84
N LYS A 135 6.50 -2.70 -4.97
CA LYS A 135 7.42 -3.41 -4.06
C LYS A 135 6.72 -4.06 -2.86
N GLN A 136 5.45 -3.73 -2.62
CA GLN A 136 4.67 -4.20 -1.47
C GLN A 136 3.64 -5.27 -1.84
N VAL A 137 3.62 -5.73 -3.09
CA VAL A 137 2.61 -6.65 -3.59
C VAL A 137 3.21 -7.94 -4.13
N ARG A 138 2.37 -8.97 -4.22
CA ARG A 138 2.65 -10.21 -4.93
C ARG A 138 1.46 -10.60 -5.79
N LYS A 139 1.71 -11.25 -6.92
CA LYS A 139 0.65 -11.77 -7.79
C LYS A 139 -0.11 -12.86 -7.05
N VAL A 140 -1.43 -12.86 -7.19
CA VAL A 140 -2.29 -13.93 -6.68
C VAL A 140 -2.28 -15.03 -7.71
N GLU A 141 -1.60 -16.13 -7.41
CA GLU A 141 -1.77 -17.37 -8.15
C GLU A 141 -3.13 -17.94 -7.78
N ILE A 142 -4.10 -17.86 -8.69
CA ILE A 142 -5.34 -18.59 -8.55
C ILE A 142 -4.98 -20.05 -8.80
N ALA A 143 -4.81 -20.83 -7.74
CA ALA A 143 -4.71 -22.27 -7.82
C ALA A 143 -6.02 -22.81 -8.43
N GLY A 144 -6.06 -22.94 -9.76
CA GLY A 144 -7.25 -23.40 -10.47
C GLY A 144 -7.43 -23.00 -11.94
N VAL A 145 -6.63 -22.09 -12.51
CA VAL A 145 -6.63 -21.86 -13.96
C VAL A 145 -5.19 -22.00 -14.47
N GLY A 146 -4.91 -23.18 -15.00
CA GLY A 146 -3.60 -23.55 -15.51
C GLY A 146 -3.08 -22.55 -16.53
N ALA A 147 -1.76 -22.37 -16.49
CA ALA A 147 -0.96 -21.80 -17.56
C ALA A 147 -1.52 -22.21 -18.92
N GLY A 148 -1.77 -21.21 -19.77
CA GLY A 148 -2.23 -21.45 -21.13
C GLY A 148 -1.34 -22.47 -21.81
N LYS A 149 -1.90 -23.64 -22.12
CA LYS A 149 -1.41 -24.42 -23.24
C LYS A 149 -1.51 -23.51 -24.45
N GLU A 150 -0.37 -23.10 -24.95
CA GLU A 150 -0.21 -22.65 -26.33
C GLU A 150 -0.91 -23.69 -27.21
N ILE A 151 -2.04 -23.29 -27.80
CA ILE A 151 -2.71 -24.06 -28.83
C ILE A 151 -1.84 -23.90 -30.07
N VAL A 152 -0.85 -24.77 -30.22
CA VAL A 152 -0.13 -24.93 -31.48
C VAL A 152 -1.17 -25.46 -32.47
N LEU A 153 -1.72 -24.57 -33.28
CA LEU A 153 -2.42 -24.98 -34.49
C LEU A 153 -1.36 -25.54 -35.44
N GLU A 154 -1.11 -26.84 -35.35
CA GLU A 154 -0.44 -27.59 -36.41
C GLU A 154 -1.34 -27.51 -37.66
N THR A 155 -1.10 -26.49 -38.49
CA THR A 155 -1.55 -26.52 -39.87
C THR A 155 -0.64 -27.48 -40.61
N ASN A 156 -1.05 -28.75 -40.69
CA ASN A 156 -0.46 -29.72 -41.59
C ASN A 156 -0.61 -29.19 -43.03
N PRO A 157 0.48 -28.84 -43.75
CA PRO A 157 0.40 -28.51 -45.15
C PRO A 157 0.79 -29.77 -45.94
N ASP A 158 -0.04 -30.80 -45.88
CA ASP A 158 0.14 -31.98 -46.74
C ASP A 158 -1.19 -32.48 -47.28
N HIS A 159 -1.86 -31.61 -48.03
CA HIS A 159 -2.69 -32.09 -49.12
C HIS A 159 -2.14 -31.47 -50.40
N SER A 160 -1.25 -32.23 -51.02
CA SER A 160 -0.82 -32.10 -52.40
C SER A 160 -2.04 -31.86 -53.31
N ILE A 161 -2.06 -30.72 -54.00
CA ILE A 161 -2.95 -30.45 -55.12
C ILE A 161 -2.22 -30.94 -56.37
N ASP A 162 -2.15 -32.25 -56.56
CA ASP A 162 -1.64 -32.86 -57.80
C ASP A 162 -2.46 -34.09 -58.25
N ASP A 163 -3.71 -34.21 -57.80
CA ASP A 163 -4.69 -35.17 -58.35
C ASP A 163 -5.79 -34.44 -59.14
N ILE A 164 -5.38 -33.55 -60.05
CA ILE A 164 -6.18 -33.17 -61.22
C ILE A 164 -5.37 -33.55 -62.45
N LEU A 165 -5.60 -34.78 -62.94
CA LEU A 165 -5.57 -35.17 -64.35
C LEU A 165 -6.34 -36.48 -64.56
#